data_AF-A0A2S2NU17-F1
#
_entry.id   AF-A0A2S2NU17-F1
#
_cell.length_a   1.000
_cell.length_b   1.000
_cell.length_c   1.000
_cell.angle_alpha   90.00
_cell.angle_beta   90.00
_cell.angle_gamma   90.00
#
_symmetry.space_group_name_H-M   'P 1'
#
loop_
_entity.id
_entity.type
_entity.pdbx_description
1 polymer ?
#
loop_
_entity_poly.entity_id
_entity_poly.type
_entity_poly.pdbx_seq_one_letter_code
_entity_poly.pdbx_strand_id
1 'polypeptide(L)'
;MLEEEIVVDEDENNSTDSMNNDTYYDTEVTTLQANENINITKVHLSEKKRKLLRYAGDFSEEDLETPRKRKMFWKTYQQMIKTKNDKIKLLQQKNRSLKSQINNLNSLIDDLQSQSKLNANGSYMLKVNTV
;
A
#
# COMPACT_ATOMS: atom_id res chain seq x y z
N MET A 1 28.21 -21.41 9.09
CA MET A 1 26.82 -21.24 8.62
C MET A 1 25.95 -21.85 9.69
N LEU A 2 25.27 -21.01 10.46
CA LEU A 2 24.34 -21.44 11.50
C LEU A 2 22.97 -20.94 11.04
N GLU A 3 22.03 -21.87 10.89
CA GLU A 3 20.64 -21.58 10.55
C GLU A 3 19.92 -21.24 11.86
N GLU A 4 19.39 -20.02 11.97
CA GLU A 4 18.54 -19.61 13.09
C GLU A 4 17.09 -20.00 12.77
N GLU A 5 16.56 -20.90 13.59
CA GLU A 5 15.16 -21.32 13.62
C GLU A 5 14.34 -20.26 14.35
N ILE A 6 13.36 -19.67 13.67
CA ILE A 6 12.43 -18.69 14.27
C ILE A 6 11.17 -19.45 14.69
N VAL A 7 11.00 -19.59 16.00
CA VAL A 7 9.74 -20.02 16.65
C VAL A 7 8.86 -18.79 16.80
N VAL A 8 7.62 -18.85 16.29
CA VAL A 8 6.60 -17.81 16.49
C VAL A 8 5.47 -18.44 17.29
N ASP A 9 5.31 -17.98 18.53
CA ASP A 9 4.18 -18.32 19.39
C ASP A 9 2.92 -17.57 18.91
N GLU A 10 1.86 -18.31 18.60
CA GLU A 10 0.55 -17.76 18.27
C GLU A 10 -0.29 -17.64 19.55
N ASP A 11 -0.37 -16.43 20.11
CA ASP A 11 -1.38 -16.12 21.12
C ASP A 11 -2.71 -15.77 20.44
N GLU A 12 -3.64 -16.71 20.55
CA GLU A 12 -5.06 -16.56 20.25
C GLU A 12 -5.66 -15.39 21.06
N ASN A 13 -6.19 -14.37 20.37
CA ASN A 13 -7.19 -13.51 20.98
C ASN A 13 -8.41 -13.35 20.07
N ASN A 14 -9.46 -14.00 20.58
CA ASN A 14 -10.78 -14.16 20.03
C ASN A 14 -11.55 -12.84 20.19
N SER A 15 -11.89 -12.17 19.09
CA SER A 15 -12.88 -11.08 19.09
C SER A 15 -14.05 -11.49 18.21
N THR A 16 -15.09 -11.96 18.89
CA THR A 16 -16.37 -12.35 18.33
C THR A 16 -17.11 -11.11 17.81
N ASP A 17 -17.33 -11.02 16.51
CA ASP A 17 -18.50 -10.33 15.97
C ASP A 17 -19.31 -11.31 15.13
N SER A 18 -20.33 -11.85 15.78
CA SER A 18 -21.36 -12.71 15.24
C SER A 18 -22.21 -11.91 14.24
N MET A 19 -22.12 -12.25 12.95
CA MET A 19 -23.21 -12.02 12.01
C MET A 19 -23.51 -13.29 11.21
N ASN A 20 -24.49 -14.02 11.73
CA ASN A 20 -25.38 -15.01 11.13
C ASN A 20 -25.10 -15.38 9.65
N ASN A 21 -24.59 -16.59 9.46
CA ASN A 21 -24.62 -17.30 8.19
C ASN A 21 -25.97 -18.02 8.06
N ASP A 22 -26.95 -17.36 7.46
CA ASP A 22 -28.11 -18.06 6.88
C ASP A 22 -28.02 -17.94 5.35
N THR A 23 -27.16 -18.76 4.74
CA THR A 23 -27.21 -18.98 3.28
C THR A 23 -28.15 -20.14 3.02
N TYR A 24 -29.43 -19.83 2.91
CA TYR A 24 -30.45 -20.75 2.43
C TYR A 24 -30.28 -20.94 0.91
N TYR A 25 -29.86 -22.14 0.49
CA TYR A 25 -29.77 -22.49 -0.93
C TYR A 25 -31.14 -22.92 -1.44
N ASP A 26 -31.94 -21.98 -1.94
CA ASP A 26 -33.05 -22.33 -2.83
C ASP A 26 -32.48 -22.64 -4.21
N THR A 27 -32.35 -23.93 -4.49
CA THR A 27 -32.12 -24.43 -5.85
C THR A 27 -33.48 -24.60 -6.49
N GLU A 28 -34.04 -23.54 -7.07
CA GLU A 28 -35.25 -23.68 -7.89
C GLU A 28 -34.87 -24.28 -9.24
N VAL A 29 -35.07 -25.59 -9.39
CA VAL A 29 -35.03 -26.29 -10.68
C VAL A 29 -36.24 -25.86 -11.49
N THR A 30 -36.05 -24.99 -12.49
CA THR A 30 -37.12 -24.65 -13.44
C THR A 30 -37.22 -25.73 -14.51
N THR A 31 -38.16 -26.67 -14.36
CA THR A 31 -38.63 -27.48 -15.48
C THR A 31 -39.52 -26.63 -16.38
N LEU A 32 -39.07 -26.32 -17.60
CA LEU A 32 -39.87 -25.60 -18.59
C LEU A 32 -40.93 -26.53 -19.19
N GLN A 33 -42.15 -26.47 -18.68
CA GLN A 33 -43.33 -26.86 -19.47
C GLN A 33 -43.88 -25.62 -20.16
N ALA A 34 -43.82 -25.63 -21.50
CA ALA A 34 -44.48 -24.65 -22.33
C ALA A 34 -45.99 -24.81 -22.17
N ASN A 35 -46.66 -23.81 -21.60
CA ASN A 35 -48.09 -23.56 -21.78
C ASN A 35 -48.41 -22.09 -21.49
N GLU A 36 -49.31 -21.57 -22.31
CA GLU A 36 -49.60 -20.16 -22.54
C GLU A 36 -50.28 -19.49 -21.34
N ASN A 37 -49.64 -18.43 -20.83
CA ASN A 37 -50.20 -17.21 -20.21
C ASN A 37 -49.15 -16.63 -19.25
N ILE A 38 -48.21 -15.86 -19.79
CA ILE A 38 -47.19 -15.19 -18.99
C ILE A 38 -47.85 -14.02 -18.26
N ASN A 39 -48.37 -14.29 -17.06
CA ASN A 39 -48.62 -13.23 -16.10
C ASN A 39 -47.25 -12.77 -15.60
N ILE A 40 -46.74 -11.66 -16.13
CA ILE A 40 -45.48 -11.06 -15.70
C ILE A 40 -45.73 -10.45 -14.33
N THR A 41 -45.71 -11.29 -13.30
CA THR A 41 -45.55 -10.85 -11.92
C THR A 41 -44.22 -10.11 -11.89
N LYS A 42 -44.25 -8.78 -11.71
CA LYS A 42 -43.04 -7.97 -11.57
C LYS A 42 -42.28 -8.51 -10.36
N VAL A 43 -41.33 -9.41 -10.60
CA VAL A 43 -40.39 -9.86 -9.58
C VAL A 43 -39.57 -8.64 -9.24
N HIS A 44 -39.84 -8.04 -8.07
CA HIS A 44 -39.00 -6.99 -7.54
C HIS A 44 -37.68 -7.66 -7.12
N LEU A 45 -36.77 -7.77 -8.07
CA LEU A 45 -35.36 -8.06 -7.78
C LEU A 45 -34.89 -6.94 -6.88
N SER A 46 -34.82 -7.23 -5.59
CA SER A 46 -34.14 -6.37 -4.62
C SER A 46 -32.78 -6.01 -5.22
N GLU A 47 -32.54 -4.71 -5.42
CA GLU A 47 -31.30 -4.21 -6.00
C GLU A 47 -30.17 -4.49 -5.01
N LYS A 48 -29.59 -5.70 -5.08
CA LYS A 48 -28.38 -6.02 -4.32
C LYS A 48 -27.31 -5.02 -4.73
N LYS A 49 -26.92 -4.17 -3.77
CA LYS A 49 -25.83 -3.21 -3.96
C LYS A 49 -24.60 -3.99 -4.41
N ARG A 50 -24.10 -3.67 -5.62
CA ARG A 50 -22.90 -4.30 -6.16
C ARG A 50 -21.72 -3.91 -5.29
N LYS A 51 -20.97 -4.90 -4.79
CA LYS A 51 -19.69 -4.66 -4.09
C LYS A 51 -18.76 -3.89 -5.03
N LEU A 52 -18.15 -2.82 -4.53
CA LEU A 52 -17.18 -2.02 -5.27
C LEU A 52 -15.81 -2.68 -5.16
N LEU A 53 -15.31 -3.23 -6.26
CA LEU A 53 -14.02 -3.95 -6.31
C LEU A 53 -12.93 -3.02 -6.86
N ARG A 54 -12.21 -2.35 -5.95
CA ARG A 54 -11.31 -1.22 -6.26
C ARG A 54 -9.85 -1.49 -5.93
N TYR A 55 -9.55 -2.41 -5.02
CA TYR A 55 -8.19 -2.71 -4.55
C TYR A 55 -7.84 -4.18 -4.72
N ALA A 56 -6.53 -4.48 -4.66
CA ALA A 56 -6.09 -5.87 -4.54
C ALA A 56 -6.55 -6.41 -3.18
N GLY A 57 -7.17 -7.59 -3.17
CA GLY A 57 -7.83 -8.18 -2.01
C GLY A 57 -9.35 -8.02 -2.00
N ASP A 58 -9.93 -7.12 -2.80
CA ASP A 58 -11.39 -7.01 -2.91
C ASP A 58 -12.00 -8.20 -3.67
N PHE A 59 -11.20 -8.87 -4.51
CA PHE A 59 -11.62 -9.97 -5.38
C PHE A 59 -11.29 -11.31 -4.74
N SER A 60 -12.22 -12.26 -4.81
CA SER A 60 -11.98 -13.67 -4.46
C SER A 60 -11.61 -14.49 -5.70
N GLU A 61 -11.14 -15.72 -5.54
CA GLU A 61 -10.74 -16.56 -6.67
C GLU A 61 -11.90 -16.82 -7.63
N GLU A 62 -13.10 -17.01 -7.07
CA GLU A 62 -14.35 -17.24 -7.81
C GLU A 62 -14.73 -16.03 -8.68
N ASP A 63 -14.32 -14.82 -8.28
CA ASP A 63 -14.55 -13.63 -9.10
C ASP A 63 -13.74 -13.66 -10.40
N LEU A 64 -12.66 -14.42 -10.47
CA LEU A 64 -11.80 -14.51 -11.66
C LEU A 64 -12.34 -15.49 -12.71
N GLU A 65 -13.36 -16.28 -12.39
CA GLU A 65 -14.00 -17.21 -13.31
C GLU A 65 -14.66 -16.47 -14.48
N THR A 66 -15.32 -15.33 -14.19
CA THR A 66 -16.01 -14.54 -15.22
C THR A 66 -15.01 -13.64 -15.96
N PRO A 67 -14.92 -13.70 -17.31
CA PRO A 67 -13.96 -12.90 -18.09
C PRO A 67 -14.04 -11.39 -17.83
N ARG A 68 -15.25 -10.88 -17.60
CA ARG A 68 -15.49 -9.45 -17.29
C ARG A 68 -14.80 -9.02 -16.00
N LYS A 69 -14.97 -9.81 -14.93
CA LYS A 69 -14.39 -9.53 -13.61
C LYS A 69 -12.87 -9.70 -13.64
N ARG A 70 -12.36 -10.76 -14.31
CA ARG A 70 -10.92 -10.96 -14.55
C ARG A 70 -10.26 -9.76 -15.23
N LYS A 71 -10.89 -9.20 -16.27
CA LYS A 71 -10.38 -8.00 -16.96
C LYS A 71 -10.36 -6.77 -16.05
N MET A 72 -11.36 -6.62 -15.16
CA MET A 72 -11.39 -5.54 -14.18
C MET A 72 -10.27 -5.70 -13.16
N PHE A 73 -10.11 -6.89 -12.58
CA PHE A 73 -9.02 -7.22 -11.65
C PHE A 73 -7.65 -6.90 -12.25
N TRP A 74 -7.40 -7.33 -13.49
CA TRP A 74 -6.15 -7.07 -14.19
C TRP A 74 -5.82 -5.58 -14.27
N LYS A 75 -6.79 -4.75 -14.67
CA LYS A 75 -6.60 -3.29 -14.74
C LYS A 75 -6.33 -2.68 -13.37
N THR A 76 -7.08 -3.08 -12.36
CA THR A 76 -6.90 -2.61 -10.98
C THR A 76 -5.50 -2.93 -10.48
N TYR A 77 -5.03 -4.16 -10.72
CA TYR A 77 -3.71 -4.60 -10.29
C TYR A 77 -2.58 -3.85 -11.01
N GLN A 78 -2.69 -3.67 -12.32
CA GLN A 78 -1.74 -2.86 -13.10
C GLN A 78 -1.65 -1.42 -12.59
N GLN A 79 -2.80 -0.79 -12.31
CA GLN A 79 -2.85 0.56 -11.77
C GLN A 79 -2.21 0.63 -10.38
N MET A 80 -2.48 -0.36 -9.51
CA MET A 80 -1.88 -0.43 -8.18
C MET A 80 -0.36 -0.53 -8.26
N ILE A 81 0.17 -1.41 -9.12
CA ILE A 81 1.63 -1.54 -9.33
C ILE A 81 2.22 -0.21 -9.79
N LYS A 82 1.58 0.43 -10.78
CA LYS A 82 2.03 1.74 -11.27
C LYS A 82 2.10 2.78 -10.16
N THR A 83 1.04 2.92 -9.37
CA THR A 83 0.99 3.86 -8.24
C THR A 83 2.06 3.54 -7.18
N LYS A 84 2.28 2.26 -6.86
CA LYS A 84 3.35 1.85 -5.93
C LYS A 84 4.73 2.25 -6.46
N ASN A 85 5.01 1.97 -7.74
CA ASN A 85 6.28 2.30 -8.36
C ASN A 85 6.53 3.81 -8.46
N ASP A 86 5.50 4.59 -8.79
CA ASP A 86 5.59 6.05 -8.83
C ASP A 86 5.90 6.62 -7.44
N LYS A 87 5.27 6.07 -6.39
CA LYS A 87 5.56 6.45 -5.00
C LYS A 87 6.99 6.10 -4.60
N ILE A 88 7.49 4.93 -4.98
CA ILE A 88 8.88 4.51 -4.73
C ILE A 88 9.85 5.49 -5.39
N LYS A 89 9.65 5.82 -6.67
CA LYS A 89 10.50 6.78 -7.39
C LYS A 89 10.52 8.15 -6.72
N LEU A 90 9.35 8.66 -6.33
CA LEU A 90 9.23 9.93 -5.63
C LEU A 90 9.99 9.92 -4.31
N LEU A 91 9.83 8.86 -3.50
CA LEU A 91 10.52 8.74 -2.21
C LEU A 91 12.04 8.63 -2.40
N GLN A 92 12.50 7.88 -3.41
CA GLN A 92 13.92 7.78 -3.74
C GLN A 92 14.50 9.13 -4.16
N GLN A 93 13.78 9.90 -4.98
CA GLN A 93 14.21 11.25 -5.38
C GLN A 93 14.32 12.17 -4.16
N LYS A 94 13.30 12.20 -3.30
CA LYS A 94 13.32 13.00 -2.06
C LYS A 94 14.49 12.61 -1.17
N ASN A 95 14.75 11.31 -1.01
CA ASN A 95 15.86 10.81 -0.21
C ASN A 95 17.22 11.27 -0.79
N ARG A 96 17.41 11.20 -2.11
CA ARG A 96 18.62 11.73 -2.78
C ARG A 96 18.80 13.23 -2.53
N SER A 97 17.73 14.02 -2.63
CA SER A 97 17.79 15.46 -2.35
C SER A 97 18.17 15.75 -0.90
N LEU A 98 17.57 15.04 0.06
CA LEU A 98 17.91 15.20 1.48
C LEU A 98 19.36 14.82 1.77
N LYS A 99 19.85 13.72 1.20
CA LYS A 99 21.27 13.33 1.32
C LYS A 99 22.22 14.41 0.78
N SER A 100 21.87 15.00 -0.37
CA SER A 100 22.66 16.10 -0.95
C SER A 100 22.67 17.33 -0.03
N GLN A 101 21.53 17.70 0.55
CA GLN A 101 21.44 18.80 1.52
C GLN A 101 22.29 18.54 2.76
N ILE A 102 22.23 17.33 3.32
CA ILE A 102 23.06 16.94 4.47
C ILE A 102 24.55 17.06 4.13
N ASN A 103 24.96 16.55 2.97
CA ASN A 103 26.36 16.64 2.54
C ASN A 103 26.81 18.09 2.38
N ASN A 104 25.99 18.95 1.76
CA ASN A 104 26.31 20.37 1.61
C ASN A 104 26.44 21.08 2.97
N LEU A 105 25.54 20.78 3.92
CA LEU A 105 25.63 21.34 5.27
C LEU A 105 26.88 20.87 6.01
N ASN A 106 27.24 19.59 5.88
CA ASN A 106 28.48 19.06 6.46
C ASN A 106 29.71 19.73 5.86
N SER A 107 29.79 19.89 4.53
CA SER A 107 30.86 20.65 3.88
C SER A 107 30.97 22.08 4.42
N LEU A 108 29.84 22.76 4.58
CA LEU A 108 29.84 24.11 5.14
C LEU A 108 30.34 24.15 6.59
N ILE A 109 29.97 23.16 7.41
CA ILE A 109 30.46 23.04 8.79
C ILE A 109 31.98 22.84 8.78
N ASP A 110 32.49 21.95 7.93
CA ASP A 110 33.93 21.66 7.82
C ASP A 110 34.71 22.90 7.39
N ASP A 111 34.19 23.66 6.42
CA ASP A 111 34.78 24.92 5.96
C ASP A 111 34.82 25.96 7.09
N LEU A 112 33.72 26.16 7.81
CA LEU A 112 33.63 27.11 8.92
C LEU A 112 34.54 26.72 10.09
N GLN A 113 34.63 25.44 10.42
CA GLN A 113 35.56 24.95 11.44
C GLN A 113 37.02 25.17 11.02
N SER A 114 37.34 24.96 9.75
CA SER A 114 38.68 25.21 9.21
C SER A 114 39.03 26.70 9.27
N GLN A 115 38.12 27.59 8.88
CA GLN A 115 38.29 29.04 9.00
C GLN A 115 38.45 29.48 10.46
N SER A 116 37.65 28.94 11.37
CA SER A 116 37.75 29.24 12.81
C SER A 116 39.13 28.87 13.37
N LYS A 117 39.65 27.68 13.03
CA LYS A 117 41.00 27.25 13.43
C LYS A 117 42.08 28.18 12.87
N LEU A 118 41.98 28.58 11.60
CA LEU A 118 42.93 29.53 10.99
C LEU A 118 42.90 30.90 11.68
N ASN A 119 41.71 31.43 11.96
CA ASN A 119 41.54 32.71 12.65
C ASN A 119 42.05 32.67 14.09
N ALA A 120 41.80 31.58 14.82
CA ALA A 120 42.33 31.39 16.16
C ALA A 120 43.87 31.43 16.14
N ASN A 121 44.49 30.68 15.24
CA ASN A 121 45.96 30.65 15.07
C ASN A 121 46.54 32.02 14.71
N GLY A 122 45.89 32.75 13.78
CA GLY A 122 46.29 34.12 13.43
C GLY A 122 46.17 35.10 14.60
N SER A 123 45.14 34.97 15.43
CA SER A 123 44.96 35.82 16.62
C SER A 123 46.02 35.58 17.69
N TYR A 124 46.40 34.31 17.93
CA TYR A 124 47.49 33.99 18.86
C TYR A 124 48.81 34.60 18.40
N MET A 125 49.17 34.43 17.12
CA MET A 125 50.38 35.01 16.50
C MET A 125 50.50 36.52 16.71
N LEU A 126 49.41 37.26 16.51
CA LEU A 126 49.41 38.73 16.66
C LEU A 126 49.56 39.18 18.12
N LYS A 127 49.07 38.39 19.08
CA LYS A 127 49.24 38.69 20.52
C LYS A 127 50.67 38.47 21.02
N VAL A 128 51.47 37.60 20.38
CA VAL A 128 52.85 37.34 20.85
C VAL A 128 53.82 38.44 20.42
N ASN A 129 53.52 39.19 19.36
CA ASN A 129 54.42 40.20 18.77
C ASN A 129 54.24 41.62 19.33
N THR A 130 53.40 41.83 20.34
CA THR A 130 53.15 43.14 20.96
C THR A 130 53.98 43.39 22.23
N VAL A 131 55.27 42.99 22.22
CA VAL A 131 56.23 43.32 23.30
C VAL A 131 57.14 44.45 22.87
#